data_AF-A0A7S2YM16-F1
#
_entry.id   AF-A0A7S2YM16-F1
#
_cell.length_a   1.000
_cell.length_b   1.000
_cell.length_c   1.000
_cell.angle_alpha   90.00
_cell.angle_beta   90.00
_cell.angle_gamma   90.00
#
_symmetry.space_group_name_H-M   'P 1'
#
loop_
_entity.id
_entity.type
_entity.pdbx_description
1 polymer ?
#
loop_
_entity_poly.entity_id
_entity_poly.type
_entity_poly.pdbx_seq_one_letter_code
_entity_poly.pdbx_strand_id
1 'polypeptide(L)'
;MAKKARSQRRKNGTGDDENDNSTGNGKAEQLAEDHTIADSMTTDFSSYGDDFDSDNEDNDMDMDDLLAHGVRESDQAEAAAAGRDVRLQEIMTSMDEFASEKRTAKREARLKKLFKGLAQYATGPNALEIVVSHQKQLRMSCLYSLRQGSPSEQYAACRCLEVMSVVLGADQEEWVESVAKYLERVVQVTTRATPVRVAALRAWAMAVFICANDGQASENLMDYCENVAKETFRNETTPTGLRAAALDAWSLLASTIEDFYLAGQDDTQIGRGVAILEVLKECLDSSSVELRSAAGECLSLIHEARLNLGCDTEESENVTDRQFRRGSWEGSSWEVLMDEVKQRISELSVESGRSLSKKKRKEQRATFRDYVSTIVDDEAPEEVV
;
A
#
# COMPACT_ATOMS: atom_id res chain seq x y z
N MET A 1 -45.55 -24.98 -45.82
CA MET A 1 -45.74 -24.16 -47.04
C MET A 1 -45.37 -22.73 -46.67
N ALA A 2 -44.17 -22.26 -47.04
CA ALA A 2 -43.90 -21.37 -48.19
C ALA A 2 -44.38 -19.91 -47.93
N LYS A 3 -43.65 -18.83 -48.22
CA LYS A 3 -42.29 -18.58 -48.75
C LYS A 3 -42.02 -17.07 -48.60
N LYS A 4 -40.73 -16.71 -48.52
CA LYS A 4 -40.11 -15.37 -48.59
C LYS A 4 -40.35 -14.63 -49.92
N ALA A 5 -40.20 -13.29 -49.90
CA ALA A 5 -39.42 -12.45 -50.85
C ALA A 5 -39.38 -11.00 -50.27
N ARG A 6 -38.28 -10.26 -50.02
CA ARG A 6 -36.96 -9.97 -50.66
C ARG A 6 -37.03 -8.97 -51.83
N SER A 7 -36.43 -7.79 -51.64
CA SER A 7 -35.89 -6.89 -52.70
C SER A 7 -34.96 -5.86 -52.02
N GLN A 8 -33.62 -6.01 -52.07
CA GLN A 8 -32.62 -5.60 -53.09
C GLN A 8 -32.14 -4.13 -53.04
N ARG A 9 -31.05 -3.93 -52.27
CA ARG A 9 -29.72 -3.39 -52.64
C ARG A 9 -29.61 -2.51 -53.91
N ARG A 10 -28.99 -1.33 -53.77
CA ARG A 10 -27.98 -0.84 -54.73
C ARG A 10 -26.81 -0.15 -54.02
N LYS A 11 -25.64 -0.46 -54.56
CA LYS A 11 -24.26 -0.06 -54.25
C LYS A 11 -23.89 1.04 -55.25
N ASN A 12 -23.08 2.02 -54.86
CA ASN A 12 -22.02 2.56 -55.71
C ASN A 12 -21.05 3.36 -54.84
N GLY A 13 -19.76 3.08 -55.03
CA GLY A 13 -18.64 3.80 -54.46
C GLY A 13 -17.69 4.25 -55.55
N THR A 14 -16.90 5.26 -55.20
CA THR A 14 -15.66 5.80 -55.79
C THR A 14 -15.25 6.85 -54.75
N GLY A 15 -14.17 6.76 -53.98
CA GLY A 15 -12.82 6.34 -54.35
C GLY A 15 -12.05 7.60 -54.72
N ASP A 16 -11.33 8.18 -53.76
CA ASP A 16 -10.04 8.85 -53.97
C ASP A 16 -9.31 9.00 -52.64
N ASP A 17 -8.04 8.61 -52.70
CA ASP A 17 -7.03 8.56 -51.66
C ASP A 17 -6.62 9.96 -51.21
N GLU A 18 -6.41 10.16 -49.90
CA GLU A 18 -5.30 11.00 -49.43
C GLU A 18 -4.92 10.60 -47.99
N ASN A 19 -3.64 10.29 -47.83
CA ASN A 19 -2.93 10.09 -46.58
C ASN A 19 -3.17 11.27 -45.62
N ASP A 20 -3.53 11.00 -44.36
CA ASP A 20 -2.80 11.66 -43.29
C ASP A 20 -2.72 10.80 -42.02
N ASN A 21 -1.50 10.81 -41.51
CA ASN A 21 -0.98 9.99 -40.43
C ASN A 21 -0.70 10.95 -39.28
N SER A 22 -1.47 10.92 -38.18
CA SER A 22 -0.94 11.20 -36.84
C SER A 22 -2.03 11.27 -35.76
N THR A 23 -1.57 10.99 -34.53
CA THR A 23 -2.20 11.22 -33.22
C THR A 23 -3.16 10.15 -32.69
N GLY A 24 -2.59 8.96 -32.46
CA GLY A 24 -3.06 8.09 -31.38
C GLY A 24 -2.86 8.79 -30.03
N ASN A 25 -3.86 9.54 -29.59
CA ASN A 25 -3.91 10.13 -28.25
C ASN A 25 -4.30 9.02 -27.26
N GLY A 26 -3.29 8.34 -26.72
CA GLY A 26 -3.47 7.30 -25.71
C GLY A 26 -4.05 7.89 -24.43
N LYS A 27 -5.37 7.82 -24.25
CA LYS A 27 -5.97 7.97 -22.93
C LYS A 27 -5.35 6.90 -22.04
N ALA A 28 -4.59 7.32 -21.03
CA ALA A 28 -4.16 6.42 -19.96
C ALA A 28 -5.41 5.70 -19.45
N GLU A 29 -5.37 4.37 -19.45
CA GLU A 29 -6.41 3.53 -18.89
C GLU A 29 -6.54 3.92 -17.40
N GLN A 30 -7.58 4.66 -17.04
CA GLN A 30 -7.70 5.23 -15.70
C GLN A 30 -8.15 4.13 -14.74
N LEU A 31 -7.29 3.75 -13.79
CA LEU A 31 -7.70 3.00 -12.63
C LEU A 31 -8.45 3.92 -11.67
N ALA A 32 -9.52 3.40 -11.06
CA ALA A 32 -10.24 4.11 -10.02
C ALA A 32 -9.35 4.33 -8.78
N GLU A 33 -9.56 5.45 -8.07
CA GLU A 33 -8.75 5.82 -6.90
C GLU A 33 -8.87 4.81 -5.75
N ASP A 34 -9.99 4.10 -5.68
CA ASP A 34 -10.30 3.06 -4.70
C ASP A 34 -9.99 1.64 -5.20
N HIS A 35 -9.24 1.49 -6.30
CA HIS A 35 -8.90 0.17 -6.83
C HIS A 35 -8.16 -0.67 -5.79
N THR A 36 -8.74 -1.83 -5.45
CA THR A 36 -8.10 -2.83 -4.60
C THR A 36 -7.96 -4.16 -5.34
N ILE A 37 -6.93 -4.93 -4.97
CA ILE A 37 -6.81 -6.31 -5.43
C ILE A 37 -7.89 -7.21 -4.79
N ALA A 38 -8.49 -6.77 -3.68
CA ALA A 38 -9.50 -7.47 -2.90
C ALA A 38 -10.90 -7.46 -3.53
N ASP A 39 -11.29 -6.41 -4.27
CA ASP A 39 -12.59 -6.36 -4.95
C ASP A 39 -12.73 -7.47 -6.01
N SER A 40 -11.61 -7.95 -6.55
CA SER A 40 -11.57 -9.10 -7.46
C SER A 40 -11.54 -10.47 -6.76
N MET A 41 -11.49 -10.51 -5.41
CA MET A 41 -11.49 -11.75 -4.64
C MET A 41 -12.89 -12.27 -4.31
N THR A 42 -13.95 -11.48 -4.52
CA THR A 42 -15.34 -11.82 -4.16
C THR A 42 -16.21 -12.27 -5.34
N THR A 43 -15.70 -12.25 -6.56
CA THR A 43 -16.44 -12.69 -7.76
C THR A 43 -15.77 -13.87 -8.45
N ASP A 44 -16.50 -14.98 -8.46
CA ASP A 44 -16.48 -16.07 -9.43
C ASP A 44 -15.34 -17.09 -9.39
N PHE A 45 -15.52 -18.10 -8.53
CA PHE A 45 -15.01 -19.46 -8.74
C PHE A 45 -15.78 -20.22 -9.85
N SER A 46 -16.87 -19.66 -10.40
CA SER A 46 -17.76 -20.37 -11.33
C SER A 46 -17.96 -19.74 -12.71
N SER A 47 -17.23 -18.67 -13.10
CA SER A 47 -17.49 -17.98 -14.37
C SER A 47 -16.32 -17.94 -15.36
N TYR A 48 -15.18 -18.58 -15.08
CA TYR A 48 -14.06 -18.65 -16.02
C TYR A 48 -13.42 -20.04 -16.06
N GLY A 49 -14.14 -20.99 -16.66
CA GLY A 49 -13.62 -22.33 -16.95
C GLY A 49 -14.62 -23.17 -17.73
N ASP A 50 -14.74 -22.94 -19.04
CA ASP A 50 -15.44 -23.87 -19.95
C ASP A 50 -14.81 -23.89 -21.36
N ASP A 51 -13.48 -23.81 -21.46
CA ASP A 51 -12.77 -23.96 -22.74
C ASP A 51 -11.33 -24.49 -22.54
N PHE A 52 -11.15 -25.42 -21.59
CA PHE A 52 -9.95 -26.25 -21.57
C PHE A 52 -10.34 -27.69 -21.21
N ASP A 53 -10.07 -28.58 -22.16
CA ASP A 53 -10.38 -30.01 -22.25
C ASP A 53 -10.67 -30.78 -20.95
N SER A 54 -11.83 -31.43 -21.00
CA SER A 54 -12.20 -32.73 -20.44
C SER A 54 -11.02 -33.68 -20.21
N ASP A 55 -10.84 -34.09 -18.95
CA ASP A 55 -10.76 -35.50 -18.52
C ASP A 55 -10.18 -35.55 -17.10
N ASN A 56 -11.05 -35.41 -16.10
CA ASN A 56 -10.89 -36.07 -14.82
C ASN A 56 -12.25 -36.05 -14.09
N GLU A 57 -13.05 -37.08 -14.36
CA GLU A 57 -14.20 -37.42 -13.54
C GLU A 57 -13.73 -37.90 -12.15
N ASP A 58 -14.47 -37.46 -11.13
CA ASP A 58 -14.70 -38.10 -9.83
C ASP A 58 -13.54 -38.22 -8.82
N ASN A 59 -13.52 -37.27 -7.86
CA ASN A 59 -13.58 -37.63 -6.43
C ASN A 59 -13.84 -36.39 -5.55
N ASP A 60 -15.09 -35.88 -5.56
CA ASP A 60 -15.60 -35.09 -4.45
C ASP A 60 -15.98 -36.07 -3.32
N MET A 61 -14.98 -36.50 -2.55
CA MET A 61 -15.23 -37.13 -1.26
C MET A 61 -15.49 -36.01 -0.24
N ASP A 62 -16.73 -35.94 0.23
CA ASP A 62 -17.17 -35.10 1.34
C ASP A 62 -16.20 -35.22 2.53
N MET A 63 -15.54 -34.12 2.86
CA MET A 63 -14.61 -33.95 4.00
C MET A 63 -15.26 -34.17 5.38
N ASP A 64 -16.57 -34.46 5.43
CA ASP A 64 -17.33 -34.62 6.66
C ASP A 64 -17.31 -36.06 7.21
N ASP A 65 -16.84 -37.06 6.43
CA ASP A 65 -16.79 -38.47 6.84
C ASP A 65 -15.43 -38.90 7.46
N LEU A 66 -14.47 -37.97 7.59
CA LEU A 66 -13.17 -38.22 8.23
C LEU A 66 -13.17 -38.03 9.76
N LEU A 67 -14.31 -37.63 10.35
CA LEU A 67 -14.46 -37.40 11.80
C LEU A 67 -14.49 -38.71 12.63
N ALA A 68 -14.37 -39.88 12.01
CA ALA A 68 -14.53 -41.18 12.67
C ALA A 68 -13.23 -41.90 13.06
N HIS A 69 -12.04 -41.42 12.70
CA HIS A 69 -10.77 -42.05 13.09
C HIS A 69 -9.81 -41.07 13.75
N GLY A 70 -9.28 -41.46 14.91
CA GLY A 70 -8.42 -40.67 15.79
C GLY A 70 -7.08 -40.30 15.18
N VAL A 71 -7.11 -39.38 14.22
CA VAL A 71 -5.95 -38.66 13.72
C VAL A 71 -5.57 -37.65 14.80
N ARG A 72 -4.29 -37.64 15.21
CA ARG A 72 -3.80 -36.66 16.18
C ARG A 72 -3.85 -35.28 15.54
N GLU A 73 -4.20 -34.27 16.33
CA GLU A 73 -4.23 -32.85 15.91
C GLU A 73 -2.92 -32.41 15.24
N SER A 74 -1.78 -32.97 15.67
CA SER A 74 -0.46 -32.81 15.05
C SER A 74 -0.40 -33.29 13.59
N ASP A 75 -1.01 -34.43 13.28
CA ASP A 75 -0.97 -35.04 11.94
C ASP A 75 -1.85 -34.23 10.95
N GLN A 76 -2.93 -33.62 11.44
CA GLN A 76 -3.79 -32.72 10.65
C GLN A 76 -3.09 -31.38 10.36
N ALA A 77 -2.39 -30.82 11.34
CA ALA A 77 -1.63 -29.59 11.17
C ALA A 77 -0.48 -29.76 10.17
N GLU A 78 0.20 -30.91 10.21
CA GLU A 78 1.28 -31.26 9.27
C GLU A 78 0.74 -31.47 7.85
N ALA A 79 -0.37 -32.20 7.69
CA ALA A 79 -1.03 -32.36 6.39
C ALA A 79 -1.51 -31.02 5.80
N ALA A 80 -2.05 -30.12 6.63
CA ALA A 80 -2.46 -28.78 6.21
C ALA A 80 -1.27 -27.90 5.82
N ALA A 81 -0.13 -28.00 6.52
CA ALA A 81 1.11 -27.33 6.14
C ALA A 81 1.63 -27.84 4.79
N ALA A 82 1.71 -29.15 4.59
CA ALA A 82 2.11 -29.75 3.32
C ALA A 82 1.19 -29.34 2.15
N GLY A 83 -0.13 -29.29 2.39
CA GLY A 83 -1.09 -28.82 1.39
C GLY A 83 -0.90 -27.35 1.00
N ARG A 84 -0.50 -26.49 1.93
CA ARG A 84 -0.14 -25.09 1.64
C ARG A 84 1.14 -25.00 0.82
N ASP A 85 2.16 -25.78 1.16
CA ASP A 85 3.44 -25.80 0.45
C ASP A 85 3.26 -26.24 -1.01
N VAL A 86 2.46 -27.29 -1.27
CA VAL A 86 2.15 -27.74 -2.64
C VAL A 86 1.46 -26.64 -3.44
N ARG A 87 0.43 -25.99 -2.89
CA ARG A 87 -0.28 -24.89 -3.56
C ARG A 87 0.65 -23.70 -3.82
N LEU A 88 1.53 -23.37 -2.88
CA LEU A 88 2.50 -22.30 -3.03
C LEU A 88 3.46 -22.62 -4.18
N GLN A 89 4.03 -23.83 -4.19
CA GLN A 89 4.94 -24.31 -5.23
C GLN A 89 4.31 -24.25 -6.62
N GLU A 90 3.07 -24.74 -6.79
CA GLU A 90 2.34 -24.67 -8.06
C GLU A 90 2.17 -23.24 -8.56
N ILE A 91 1.85 -22.30 -7.66
CA ILE A 91 1.73 -20.88 -7.99
C ILE A 91 3.08 -20.32 -8.43
N MET A 92 4.17 -20.63 -7.72
CA MET A 92 5.51 -20.15 -8.09
C MET A 92 5.96 -20.68 -9.45
N THR A 93 5.81 -21.98 -9.70
CA THR A 93 6.17 -22.58 -11.00
C THR A 93 5.34 -22.01 -12.14
N SER A 94 4.08 -21.63 -11.90
CA SER A 94 3.26 -20.97 -12.93
C SER A 94 3.80 -19.60 -13.40
N MET A 95 4.76 -19.01 -12.68
CA MET A 95 5.41 -17.76 -13.07
C MET A 95 6.54 -17.94 -14.10
N ASP A 96 6.97 -19.17 -14.38
CA ASP A 96 8.02 -19.44 -15.38
C ASP A 96 7.58 -19.06 -16.80
N GLU A 97 6.29 -19.23 -17.09
CA GLU A 97 5.70 -18.85 -18.39
C GLU A 97 5.24 -17.39 -18.44
N PHE A 98 5.50 -16.60 -17.40
CA PHE A 98 4.97 -15.24 -17.31
C PHE A 98 5.42 -14.35 -18.48
N ALA A 99 6.71 -14.43 -18.83
CA ALA A 99 7.30 -13.63 -19.90
C ALA A 99 6.84 -14.06 -21.30
N SER A 100 6.37 -15.29 -21.49
CA SER A 100 5.87 -15.78 -22.77
C SER A 100 4.39 -15.46 -23.00
N GLU A 101 3.64 -15.14 -21.94
CA GLU A 101 2.24 -14.75 -22.03
C GLU A 101 2.09 -13.33 -22.62
N LYS A 102 1.50 -13.27 -23.82
CA LYS A 102 1.30 -12.02 -24.56
C LYS A 102 0.10 -11.22 -24.06
N ARG A 103 -0.91 -11.89 -23.48
CA ARG A 103 -2.15 -11.22 -23.03
C ARG A 103 -1.96 -10.59 -21.65
N THR A 104 -2.04 -9.26 -21.62
CA THR A 104 -2.01 -8.44 -20.39
C THR A 104 -2.99 -8.92 -19.32
N ALA A 105 -4.25 -9.18 -19.67
CA ALA A 105 -5.25 -9.66 -18.71
C ALA A 105 -4.87 -11.01 -18.05
N LYS A 106 -4.19 -11.90 -18.79
CA LYS A 106 -3.71 -13.18 -18.24
C LYS A 106 -2.50 -12.99 -17.32
N ARG A 107 -1.58 -12.10 -17.68
CA ARG A 107 -0.46 -11.72 -16.80
C ARG A 107 -0.96 -11.10 -15.50
N GLU A 108 -1.90 -10.17 -15.59
CA GLU A 108 -2.56 -9.59 -14.41
C GLU A 108 -3.20 -10.67 -13.53
N ALA A 109 -3.96 -11.61 -14.09
CA ALA A 109 -4.56 -12.70 -13.34
C ALA A 109 -3.51 -13.60 -12.65
N ARG A 110 -2.38 -13.89 -13.32
CA ARG A 110 -1.25 -14.62 -12.71
C ARG A 110 -0.66 -13.86 -11.53
N LEU A 111 -0.46 -12.53 -11.63
CA LEU A 111 0.01 -11.70 -10.51
C LEU A 111 -0.98 -11.68 -9.34
N LYS A 112 -2.29 -11.61 -9.61
CA LYS A 112 -3.30 -11.70 -8.55
C LYS A 112 -3.27 -13.04 -7.83
N LYS A 113 -3.09 -14.14 -8.58
CA LYS A 113 -2.91 -15.48 -8.00
C LYS A 113 -1.62 -15.57 -7.19
N LEU A 114 -0.52 -14.98 -7.67
CA LEU A 114 0.75 -14.89 -6.97
C LEU A 114 0.60 -14.14 -5.64
N PHE A 115 -0.01 -12.95 -5.65
CA PHE A 115 -0.27 -12.16 -4.44
C PHE A 115 -1.05 -12.97 -3.41
N LYS A 116 -2.13 -13.64 -3.83
CA LYS A 116 -2.92 -14.53 -2.94
C LYS A 116 -2.08 -15.68 -2.40
N GLY A 117 -1.27 -16.32 -3.25
CA GLY A 117 -0.41 -17.42 -2.86
C GLY A 117 0.59 -17.01 -1.77
N LEU A 118 1.26 -15.88 -1.96
CA LEU A 118 2.19 -15.32 -0.98
C LEU A 118 1.47 -14.91 0.30
N ALA A 119 0.34 -14.19 0.21
CA ALA A 119 -0.37 -13.70 1.39
C ALA A 119 -1.04 -14.79 2.24
N GLN A 120 -1.45 -15.92 1.63
CA GLN A 120 -2.25 -16.95 2.31
C GLN A 120 -1.51 -18.26 2.57
N TYR A 121 -0.57 -18.64 1.70
CA TYR A 121 0.09 -19.94 1.77
C TYR A 121 1.55 -19.86 2.21
N ALA A 122 2.18 -18.69 2.16
CA ALA A 122 3.55 -18.51 2.63
C ALA A 122 3.67 -18.39 4.16
N THR A 123 2.95 -19.24 4.88
CA THR A 123 2.94 -19.32 6.35
C THR A 123 3.41 -20.69 6.87
N GLY A 124 3.71 -21.62 5.97
CA GLY A 124 4.21 -22.95 6.30
C GLY A 124 5.72 -22.96 6.62
N PRO A 125 6.24 -24.03 7.23
CA PRO A 125 7.65 -24.13 7.61
C PRO A 125 8.61 -24.07 6.41
N ASN A 126 8.19 -24.53 5.22
CA ASN A 126 9.00 -24.51 4.01
C ASN A 126 8.72 -23.30 3.11
N ALA A 127 7.82 -22.40 3.52
CA ALA A 127 7.37 -21.28 2.69
C ALA A 127 8.52 -20.39 2.21
N LEU A 128 9.43 -20.03 3.12
CA LEU A 128 10.57 -19.18 2.81
C LEU A 128 11.49 -19.85 1.77
N GLU A 129 11.79 -21.14 1.93
CA GLU A 129 12.63 -21.88 0.98
C GLU A 129 12.00 -21.93 -0.42
N ILE A 130 10.69 -22.19 -0.49
CA ILE A 130 9.92 -22.19 -1.74
C ILE A 130 9.99 -20.81 -2.42
N VAL A 131 9.79 -19.73 -1.66
CA VAL A 131 9.79 -18.37 -2.23
C VAL A 131 11.20 -17.95 -2.65
N VAL A 132 12.22 -18.21 -1.85
CA VAL A 132 13.62 -17.89 -2.16
C VAL A 132 14.08 -18.62 -3.42
N SER A 133 13.72 -19.91 -3.59
CA SER A 133 14.09 -20.68 -4.80
C SER A 133 13.52 -20.09 -6.09
N HIS A 134 12.42 -19.34 -6.04
CA HIS A 134 11.81 -18.67 -7.19
C HIS A 134 12.00 -17.15 -7.22
N GLN A 135 12.62 -16.56 -6.19
CA GLN A 135 12.68 -15.11 -5.97
C GLN A 135 13.13 -14.32 -7.21
N LYS A 136 14.16 -14.81 -7.91
CA LYS A 136 14.66 -14.19 -9.13
C LYS A 136 13.59 -14.09 -10.22
N GLN A 137 12.85 -15.17 -10.46
CA GLN A 137 11.81 -15.22 -11.50
C GLN A 137 10.60 -14.35 -11.12
N LEU A 138 10.19 -14.41 -9.85
CA LEU A 138 9.10 -13.58 -9.31
C LEU A 138 9.41 -12.09 -9.45
N ARG A 139 10.62 -11.69 -9.06
CA ARG A 139 11.12 -10.33 -9.23
C ARG A 139 11.07 -9.92 -10.70
N MET A 140 11.67 -10.70 -11.59
CA MET A 140 11.74 -10.36 -13.01
C MET A 140 10.35 -10.21 -13.64
N SER A 141 9.40 -11.05 -13.25
CA SER A 141 8.00 -10.98 -13.69
C SER A 141 7.33 -9.69 -13.24
N CYS A 142 7.46 -9.33 -11.95
CA CYS A 142 6.91 -8.08 -11.42
C CYS A 142 7.56 -6.86 -12.09
N LEU A 143 8.90 -6.84 -12.24
CA LEU A 143 9.63 -5.75 -12.89
C LEU A 143 9.31 -5.63 -14.39
N TYR A 144 8.94 -6.74 -15.05
CA TYR A 144 8.43 -6.71 -16.41
C TYR A 144 7.08 -5.98 -16.47
N SER A 145 6.14 -6.37 -15.60
CA SER A 145 4.82 -5.75 -15.49
C SER A 145 4.88 -4.26 -15.11
N LEU A 146 5.77 -3.87 -14.20
CA LEU A 146 5.96 -2.45 -13.85
C LEU A 146 6.44 -1.58 -15.02
N ARG A 147 7.12 -2.18 -16.01
CA ARG A 147 7.65 -1.45 -17.18
C ARG A 147 6.66 -1.39 -18.32
N GLN A 148 5.89 -2.45 -18.57
CA GLN A 148 5.11 -2.60 -19.80
C GLN A 148 3.64 -2.99 -19.58
N GLY A 149 3.24 -3.31 -18.35
CA GLY A 149 1.88 -3.75 -18.05
C GLY A 149 0.85 -2.62 -18.15
N SER A 150 -0.43 -3.00 -18.24
CA SER A 150 -1.53 -2.06 -18.00
C SER A 150 -1.47 -1.52 -16.57
N PRO A 151 -2.15 -0.41 -16.26
CA PRO A 151 -2.20 0.09 -14.89
C PRO A 151 -2.65 -0.96 -13.86
N SER A 152 -3.64 -1.81 -14.19
CA SER A 152 -4.08 -2.91 -13.32
C SER A 152 -2.99 -3.97 -13.11
N GLU A 153 -2.28 -4.34 -14.18
CA GLU A 153 -1.13 -5.26 -14.11
C GLU A 153 0.02 -4.68 -13.27
N GLN A 154 0.32 -3.38 -13.45
CA GLN A 154 1.34 -2.67 -12.68
C GLN A 154 0.97 -2.62 -11.19
N TYR A 155 -0.29 -2.32 -10.86
CA TYR A 155 -0.78 -2.32 -9.48
C TYR A 155 -0.61 -3.70 -8.85
N ALA A 156 -1.03 -4.77 -9.53
CA ALA A 156 -0.88 -6.14 -9.03
C ALA A 156 0.60 -6.51 -8.82
N ALA A 157 1.50 -6.05 -9.70
CA ALA A 157 2.94 -6.25 -9.54
C ALA A 157 3.50 -5.53 -8.31
N CYS A 158 3.10 -4.28 -8.05
CA CYS A 158 3.48 -3.57 -6.81
C CYS A 158 3.03 -4.36 -5.57
N ARG A 159 1.78 -4.85 -5.55
CA ARG A 159 1.26 -5.64 -4.43
C ARG A 159 2.02 -6.95 -4.23
N CYS A 160 2.46 -7.61 -5.30
CA CYS A 160 3.31 -8.79 -5.20
C CYS A 160 4.67 -8.45 -4.58
N LEU A 161 5.32 -7.37 -5.01
CA LEU A 161 6.61 -6.95 -4.45
C LEU A 161 6.49 -6.60 -2.96
N GLU A 162 5.40 -5.94 -2.56
CA GLU A 162 5.12 -5.60 -1.15
C GLU A 162 5.02 -6.84 -0.27
N VAL A 163 4.19 -7.83 -0.66
CA VAL A 163 4.06 -9.07 0.13
C VAL A 163 5.31 -9.94 0.06
N MET A 164 6.08 -9.89 -1.04
CA MET A 164 7.38 -10.58 -1.12
C MET A 164 8.36 -10.03 -0.08
N SER A 165 8.42 -8.72 0.15
CA SER A 165 9.26 -8.14 1.21
C SER A 165 8.90 -8.70 2.59
N VAL A 166 7.61 -8.83 2.89
CA VAL A 166 7.13 -9.43 4.15
C VAL A 166 7.57 -10.90 4.28
N VAL A 167 7.40 -11.68 3.22
CA VAL A 167 7.73 -13.12 3.25
C VAL A 167 9.24 -13.37 3.32
N LEU A 168 10.05 -12.55 2.65
CA LEU A 168 11.51 -12.67 2.68
C LEU A 168 12.10 -12.26 4.04
N GLY A 169 11.48 -11.28 4.71
CA GLY A 169 11.89 -10.82 6.03
C GLY A 169 13.12 -9.91 6.00
N ALA A 170 13.75 -9.78 7.18
CA ALA A 170 14.95 -8.97 7.39
C ALA A 170 16.20 -9.56 6.70
N ASP A 171 17.27 -8.77 6.63
CA ASP A 171 18.54 -9.19 6.04
C ASP A 171 18.51 -9.42 4.53
N GLN A 172 17.75 -8.60 3.80
CA GLN A 172 17.53 -8.74 2.36
C GLN A 172 17.88 -7.46 1.58
N GLU A 173 19.06 -6.88 1.85
CA GLU A 173 19.53 -5.65 1.18
C GLU A 173 19.56 -5.77 -0.35
N GLU A 174 20.01 -6.92 -0.88
CA GLU A 174 20.01 -7.17 -2.34
C GLU A 174 18.58 -7.09 -2.91
N TRP A 175 17.58 -7.54 -2.16
CA TRP A 175 16.18 -7.41 -2.56
C TRP A 175 15.79 -5.94 -2.68
N VAL A 176 16.07 -5.13 -1.64
CA VAL A 176 15.77 -3.69 -1.60
C VAL A 176 16.41 -2.97 -2.80
N GLU A 177 17.72 -3.12 -3.00
CA GLU A 177 18.46 -2.51 -4.10
C GLU A 177 17.88 -2.90 -5.47
N SER A 178 17.43 -4.14 -5.59
CA SER A 178 16.95 -4.70 -6.84
C SER A 178 15.56 -4.20 -7.26
N VAL A 179 14.75 -3.71 -6.33
CA VAL A 179 13.39 -3.21 -6.58
C VAL A 179 13.28 -1.69 -6.48
N ALA A 180 14.08 -1.04 -5.62
CA ALA A 180 13.97 0.38 -5.28
C ALA A 180 13.95 1.29 -6.51
N LYS A 181 14.96 1.19 -7.40
CA LYS A 181 15.07 2.03 -8.61
C LYS A 181 13.88 1.89 -9.56
N TYR A 182 13.21 0.74 -9.56
CA TYR A 182 12.04 0.51 -10.41
C TYR A 182 10.80 1.12 -9.80
N LEU A 183 10.60 0.93 -8.49
CA LEU A 183 9.48 1.51 -7.74
C LEU A 183 9.58 3.03 -7.70
N GLU A 184 10.76 3.59 -7.42
CA GLU A 184 11.03 5.02 -7.50
C GLU A 184 10.62 5.59 -8.86
N ARG A 185 11.03 4.93 -9.96
CA ARG A 185 10.65 5.34 -11.32
C ARG A 185 9.13 5.31 -11.51
N VAL A 186 8.42 4.33 -10.95
CA VAL A 186 6.96 4.28 -11.02
C VAL A 186 6.35 5.50 -10.33
N VAL A 187 6.81 5.85 -9.13
CA VAL A 187 6.31 7.02 -8.38
C VAL A 187 6.60 8.34 -9.11
N GLN A 188 7.78 8.44 -9.74
CA GLN A 188 8.23 9.64 -10.46
C GLN A 188 7.48 9.94 -11.77
N VAL A 189 6.94 8.93 -12.45
CA VAL A 189 6.26 9.13 -13.73
C VAL A 189 4.83 9.63 -13.47
N THR A 190 4.65 10.94 -13.56
CA THR A 190 3.39 11.65 -13.25
C THR A 190 2.23 11.25 -14.14
N THR A 191 2.50 10.73 -15.34
CA THR A 191 1.49 10.21 -16.28
C THR A 191 0.94 8.82 -15.91
N ARG A 192 1.54 8.12 -14.93
CA ARG A 192 0.99 6.86 -14.43
C ARG A 192 -0.22 7.11 -13.54
N ALA A 193 -1.14 6.14 -13.52
CA ALA A 193 -2.31 6.20 -12.67
C ALA A 193 -1.91 6.34 -11.18
N THR A 194 -2.55 7.26 -10.46
CA THR A 194 -2.27 7.53 -9.04
C THR A 194 -2.28 6.27 -8.17
N PRO A 195 -3.23 5.32 -8.30
CA PRO A 195 -3.22 4.08 -7.52
C PRO A 195 -1.96 3.24 -7.71
N VAL A 196 -1.39 3.24 -8.91
CA VAL A 196 -0.14 2.50 -9.20
C VAL A 196 1.04 3.19 -8.52
N ARG A 197 1.09 4.52 -8.55
CA ARG A 197 2.13 5.32 -7.87
C ARG A 197 2.07 5.12 -6.36
N VAL A 198 0.86 5.13 -5.78
CA VAL A 198 0.62 4.82 -4.36
C VAL A 198 1.10 3.40 -4.02
N ALA A 199 0.67 2.40 -4.79
CA ALA A 199 1.08 1.01 -4.55
C ALA A 199 2.59 0.81 -4.68
N ALA A 200 3.25 1.52 -5.61
CA ALA A 200 4.70 1.47 -5.76
C ALA A 200 5.44 2.07 -4.56
N LEU A 201 4.97 3.22 -4.05
CA LEU A 201 5.55 3.85 -2.88
C LEU A 201 5.40 2.98 -1.64
N ARG A 202 4.22 2.39 -1.43
CA ARG A 202 3.96 1.43 -0.33
C ARG A 202 4.84 0.19 -0.44
N ALA A 203 4.97 -0.39 -1.63
CA ALA A 203 5.84 -1.54 -1.86
C ALA A 203 7.31 -1.21 -1.57
N TRP A 204 7.75 0.01 -1.91
CA TRP A 204 9.11 0.46 -1.63
C TRP A 204 9.33 0.67 -0.14
N ALA A 205 8.38 1.34 0.54
CA ALA A 205 8.41 1.53 1.99
C ALA A 205 8.44 0.19 2.73
N MET A 206 7.63 -0.78 2.32
CA MET A 206 7.63 -2.11 2.93
C MET A 206 8.94 -2.87 2.69
N ALA A 207 9.52 -2.75 1.49
CA ALA A 207 10.84 -3.32 1.22
C ALA A 207 11.91 -2.70 2.13
N VAL A 208 11.93 -1.38 2.27
CA VAL A 208 12.92 -0.72 3.13
C VAL A 208 12.68 -1.04 4.61
N PHE A 209 11.45 -0.92 5.09
CA PHE A 209 11.09 -1.15 6.50
C PHE A 209 11.42 -2.58 6.98
N ILE A 210 11.16 -3.59 6.16
CA ILE A 210 11.37 -5.00 6.55
C ILE A 210 12.76 -5.49 6.18
N CYS A 211 13.22 -5.22 4.96
CA CYS A 211 14.34 -5.93 4.35
C CYS A 211 15.68 -5.19 4.43
N ALA A 212 15.68 -3.88 4.67
CA ALA A 212 16.92 -3.10 4.71
C ALA A 212 17.68 -3.34 6.02
N ASN A 213 19.00 -3.32 5.93
CA ASN A 213 19.87 -3.60 7.07
C ASN A 213 20.51 -2.36 7.69
N ASP A 214 20.50 -1.26 6.94
CA ASP A 214 21.02 0.01 7.41
C ASP A 214 19.95 1.11 7.40
N GLY A 215 20.18 2.14 8.20
CA GLY A 215 19.30 3.30 8.24
C GLY A 215 19.35 4.14 6.96
N GLN A 216 20.36 3.97 6.09
CA GLN A 216 20.54 4.86 4.94
C GLN A 216 19.43 4.69 3.90
N ALA A 217 18.96 3.45 3.68
CA ALA A 217 17.81 3.21 2.82
C ALA A 217 16.53 3.88 3.34
N SER A 218 16.29 3.81 4.66
CA SER A 218 15.18 4.48 5.34
C SER A 218 15.29 6.00 5.23
N GLU A 219 16.46 6.56 5.52
CA GLU A 219 16.75 7.99 5.44
C GLU A 219 16.47 8.55 4.02
N ASN A 220 16.96 7.85 2.99
CA ASN A 220 16.76 8.24 1.59
C ASN A 220 15.28 8.20 1.20
N LEU A 221 14.54 7.18 1.64
CA LEU A 221 13.13 7.05 1.33
C LEU A 221 12.28 8.06 2.10
N MET A 222 12.63 8.39 3.34
CA MET A 222 11.98 9.45 4.09
C MET A 222 12.17 10.82 3.42
N ASP A 223 13.37 11.18 2.99
CA ASP A 223 13.63 12.41 2.21
C ASP A 223 12.78 12.46 0.94
N TYR A 224 12.65 11.31 0.28
CA TYR A 224 11.80 11.18 -0.90
C TYR A 224 10.32 11.39 -0.55
N CYS A 225 9.83 10.78 0.53
CA CYS A 225 8.45 10.92 0.99
C CYS A 225 8.12 12.36 1.39
N GLU A 226 9.03 13.07 2.06
CA GLU A 226 8.88 14.49 2.42
C GLU A 226 8.70 15.37 1.19
N ASN A 227 9.41 15.07 0.10
CA ASN A 227 9.26 15.78 -1.17
C ASN A 227 7.97 15.44 -1.89
N VAL A 228 7.50 14.19 -1.80
CA VAL A 228 6.20 13.76 -2.37
C VAL A 228 5.04 14.32 -1.55
N ALA A 229 5.19 14.51 -0.24
CA ALA A 229 4.13 15.01 0.64
C ALA A 229 3.74 16.48 0.40
N LYS A 230 4.54 17.25 -0.34
CA LYS A 230 4.27 18.66 -0.70
C LYS A 230 3.19 18.78 -1.78
N GLU A 231 2.56 19.96 -1.90
CA GLU A 231 1.56 20.24 -2.95
C GLU A 231 2.09 20.03 -4.36
N THR A 232 3.39 20.25 -4.56
CA THR A 232 4.04 20.10 -5.85
C THR A 232 5.20 19.13 -5.78
N PHE A 233 5.22 18.19 -6.71
CA PHE A 233 6.30 17.22 -6.88
C PHE A 233 6.65 17.15 -8.35
N ARG A 234 7.94 17.33 -8.67
CA ARG A 234 8.44 17.40 -10.05
C ARG A 234 7.74 18.44 -10.92
N ASN A 235 7.44 19.61 -10.35
CA ASN A 235 6.76 20.75 -10.99
C ASN A 235 5.30 20.48 -11.41
N GLU A 236 4.67 19.45 -10.84
CA GLU A 236 3.25 19.14 -11.04
C GLU A 236 2.53 19.08 -9.70
N THR A 237 1.22 19.36 -9.68
CA THR A 237 0.39 19.19 -8.48
C THR A 237 0.39 17.72 -8.07
N THR A 238 0.78 17.44 -6.83
CA THR A 238 0.81 16.07 -6.31
C THR A 238 -0.60 15.61 -5.97
N PRO A 239 -1.05 14.44 -6.48
CA PRO A 239 -2.33 13.86 -6.07
C PRO A 239 -2.41 13.63 -4.56
N THR A 240 -3.55 13.99 -3.94
CA THR A 240 -3.73 13.88 -2.48
C THR A 240 -3.54 12.46 -1.95
N GLY A 241 -4.00 11.44 -2.68
CA GLY A 241 -3.78 10.04 -2.31
C GLY A 241 -2.30 9.63 -2.33
N LEU A 242 -1.49 10.23 -3.21
CA LEU A 242 -0.04 9.99 -3.24
C LEU A 242 0.66 10.73 -2.10
N ARG A 243 0.24 11.94 -1.76
CA ARG A 243 0.72 12.68 -0.58
C ARG A 243 0.41 11.90 0.70
N ALA A 244 -0.80 11.35 0.84
CA ALA A 244 -1.20 10.54 1.99
C ALA A 244 -0.31 9.30 2.12
N ALA A 245 -0.14 8.54 1.03
CA ALA A 245 0.73 7.37 1.03
C ALA A 245 2.21 7.69 1.34
N ALA A 246 2.67 8.90 1.00
CA ALA A 246 4.01 9.35 1.37
C ALA A 246 4.13 9.64 2.86
N LEU A 247 3.11 10.25 3.48
CA LEU A 247 3.07 10.45 4.93
C LEU A 247 2.95 9.12 5.69
N ASP A 248 2.14 8.17 5.20
CA ASP A 248 2.06 6.83 5.79
C ASP A 248 3.41 6.12 5.74
N ALA A 249 4.07 6.14 4.57
CA ALA A 249 5.40 5.53 4.38
C ALA A 249 6.46 6.21 5.25
N TRP A 250 6.42 7.54 5.35
CA TRP A 250 7.32 8.30 6.21
C TRP A 250 7.09 7.94 7.68
N SER A 251 5.84 7.84 8.13
CA SER A 251 5.49 7.53 9.53
C SER A 251 5.90 6.10 9.91
N LEU A 252 5.72 5.15 8.99
CA LEU A 252 6.18 3.76 9.16
C LEU A 252 7.70 3.67 9.35
N LEU A 253 8.48 4.45 8.58
CA LEU A 253 9.93 4.47 8.73
C LEU A 253 10.36 5.27 9.97
N ALA A 254 9.66 6.36 10.27
CA ALA A 254 9.91 7.16 11.46
C ALA A 254 9.69 6.37 12.76
N SER A 255 8.80 5.37 12.77
CA SER A 255 8.59 4.53 13.96
C SER A 255 9.79 3.62 14.29
N THR A 256 10.79 3.52 13.42
CA THR A 256 12.05 2.81 13.71
C THR A 256 13.19 3.73 14.13
N ILE A 257 12.95 5.05 14.16
CA ILE A 257 13.94 6.07 14.53
C ILE A 257 13.81 6.36 16.02
N GLU A 258 14.95 6.52 16.70
CA GLU A 258 14.94 6.92 18.11
C GLU A 258 14.32 8.31 18.29
N ASP A 259 13.51 8.47 19.35
CA ASP A 259 12.72 9.67 19.61
C ASP A 259 13.53 10.97 19.49
N PHE A 260 14.78 10.98 19.96
CA PHE A 260 15.63 12.19 19.90
C PHE A 260 15.96 12.65 18.47
N TYR A 261 16.06 11.74 17.50
CA TYR A 261 16.28 12.11 16.10
C TYR A 261 15.00 12.62 15.44
N LEU A 262 13.84 12.16 15.90
CA LEU A 262 12.54 12.60 15.39
C LEU A 262 12.12 13.96 15.98
N ALA A 263 12.27 14.10 17.29
CA ALA A 263 11.83 15.23 18.10
C ALA A 263 12.85 16.37 18.18
N GLY A 264 14.15 16.06 18.08
CA GLY A 264 15.23 17.02 18.30
C GLY A 264 15.57 17.19 19.78
N GLN A 265 16.79 17.62 20.08
CA GLN A 265 17.25 17.78 21.48
C GLN A 265 16.92 19.15 22.07
N ASP A 266 16.91 20.18 21.22
CA ASP A 266 16.66 21.58 21.54
C ASP A 266 16.31 22.37 20.26
N ASP A 267 16.10 23.67 20.38
CA ASP A 267 15.81 24.56 19.25
C ASP A 267 16.97 24.67 18.22
N THR A 268 18.16 24.14 18.51
CA THR A 268 19.32 24.16 17.59
C THR A 268 19.50 22.86 16.82
N GLN A 269 19.13 21.73 17.43
CA GLN A 269 19.13 20.41 16.79
C GLN A 269 17.69 19.98 16.48
N ILE A 270 17.18 20.54 15.38
CA ILE A 270 15.84 20.25 14.88
C ILE A 270 15.75 18.77 14.49
N GLY A 271 14.86 18.03 15.14
CA GLY A 271 14.56 16.64 14.78
C GLY A 271 13.84 16.57 13.44
N ARG A 272 13.95 15.42 12.77
CA ARG A 272 13.38 15.24 11.43
C ARG A 272 11.87 15.45 11.38
N GLY A 273 11.15 15.03 12.41
CA GLY A 273 9.70 15.23 12.52
C GLY A 273 9.34 16.71 12.64
N VAL A 274 10.13 17.46 13.41
CA VAL A 274 9.94 18.90 13.56
C VAL A 274 10.13 19.64 12.23
N ALA A 275 11.08 19.20 11.39
CA ALA A 275 11.34 19.80 10.09
C ALA A 275 10.16 19.73 9.09
N ILE A 276 9.21 18.81 9.31
CA ILE A 276 8.08 18.59 8.39
C ILE A 276 6.74 19.15 8.90
N LEU A 277 6.69 19.76 10.09
CA LEU A 277 5.44 20.21 10.73
C LEU A 277 4.61 21.16 9.85
N GLU A 278 5.27 22.07 9.12
CA GLU A 278 4.59 22.98 8.18
C GLU A 278 3.87 22.21 7.05
N VAL A 279 4.49 21.15 6.53
CA VAL A 279 3.89 20.29 5.51
C VAL A 279 2.69 19.54 6.10
N LEU A 280 2.79 19.08 7.35
CA LEU A 280 1.69 18.38 8.02
C LEU A 280 0.50 19.30 8.29
N LYS A 281 0.77 20.52 8.75
CA LYS A 281 -0.24 21.57 8.94
C LYS A 281 -1.01 21.86 7.65
N GLU A 282 -0.29 22.05 6.55
CA GLU A 282 -0.90 22.26 5.23
C GLU A 282 -1.75 21.05 4.80
N CYS A 283 -1.29 19.82 5.07
CA CYS A 283 -2.05 18.60 4.77
C CYS A 283 -3.36 18.49 5.57
N LEU A 284 -3.40 18.97 6.82
CA LEU A 284 -4.62 19.02 7.64
C LEU A 284 -5.71 19.95 7.06
N ASP A 285 -5.31 20.94 6.26
CA ASP A 285 -6.21 21.87 5.58
C ASP A 285 -6.74 21.35 4.24
N SER A 286 -6.23 20.20 3.76
CA SER A 286 -6.72 19.54 2.55
C SER A 286 -8.23 19.25 2.62
N SER A 287 -8.87 18.97 1.49
CA SER A 287 -10.26 18.45 1.48
C SER A 287 -10.34 16.92 1.52
N SER A 288 -9.21 16.23 1.35
CA SER A 288 -9.13 14.76 1.40
C SER A 288 -9.06 14.29 2.84
N VAL A 289 -10.00 13.42 3.22
CA VAL A 289 -10.04 12.80 4.56
C VAL A 289 -8.80 11.95 4.78
N GLU A 290 -8.38 11.23 3.74
CA GLU A 290 -7.25 10.31 3.76
C GLU A 290 -5.93 11.08 4.00
N LEU A 291 -5.72 12.22 3.32
CA LEU A 291 -4.53 13.05 3.54
C LEU A 291 -4.51 13.70 4.92
N ARG A 292 -5.66 14.19 5.41
CA ARG A 292 -5.79 14.71 6.77
C ARG A 292 -5.46 13.64 7.81
N SER A 293 -5.97 12.43 7.61
CA SER A 293 -5.76 11.29 8.51
C SER A 293 -4.28 10.94 8.61
N ALA A 294 -3.59 10.82 7.47
CA ALA A 294 -2.16 10.52 7.41
C ALA A 294 -1.31 11.63 8.06
N ALA A 295 -1.69 12.89 7.88
CA ALA A 295 -1.01 14.01 8.54
C ALA A 295 -1.20 14.01 10.06
N GLY A 296 -2.42 13.72 10.53
CA GLY A 296 -2.70 13.60 11.97
C GLY A 296 -1.97 12.44 12.63
N GLU A 297 -1.85 11.29 11.95
CA GLU A 297 -1.08 10.15 12.43
C GLU A 297 0.41 10.48 12.56
N CYS A 298 0.99 11.08 11.52
CA CYS A 298 2.37 11.55 11.52
C CYS A 298 2.64 12.56 12.64
N LEU A 299 1.75 13.53 12.83
CA LEU A 299 1.82 14.49 13.94
C LEU A 299 1.74 13.82 15.30
N SER A 300 0.90 12.79 15.46
CA SER A 300 0.75 12.06 16.72
C SER A 300 2.05 11.34 17.07
N LEU A 301 2.68 10.69 16.10
CA LEU A 301 3.99 10.05 16.28
C LEU A 301 5.07 11.05 16.70
N ILE A 302 5.14 12.22 16.03
CA ILE A 302 6.14 13.26 16.35
C ILE A 302 5.87 13.86 17.74
N HIS A 303 4.60 14.06 18.09
CA HIS A 303 4.19 14.58 19.38
C HIS A 303 4.58 13.62 20.51
N GLU A 304 4.28 12.32 20.37
CA GLU A 304 4.65 11.30 21.34
C GLU A 304 6.18 11.19 21.50
N ALA A 305 6.92 11.15 20.39
CA ALA A 305 8.38 11.12 20.43
C ALA A 305 8.97 12.32 21.19
N ARG A 306 8.36 13.51 21.06
CA ARG A 306 8.77 14.68 21.85
C ARG A 306 8.50 14.51 23.33
N LEU A 307 7.30 14.08 23.71
CA LEU A 307 6.95 13.88 25.13
C LEU A 307 7.85 12.83 25.79
N ASN A 308 8.27 11.81 25.04
CA ASN A 308 9.15 10.75 25.53
C ASN A 308 10.57 11.22 25.86
N LEU A 309 11.05 12.35 25.32
CA LEU A 309 12.38 12.89 25.66
C LEU A 309 12.54 13.28 27.14
N GLY A 310 11.42 13.46 27.84
CA GLY A 310 11.37 13.79 29.26
C GLY A 310 11.07 12.60 30.17
N CYS A 311 10.92 11.39 29.61
CA CYS A 311 10.62 10.17 30.37
C CYS A 311 11.92 9.51 30.86
N ASP A 312 12.42 9.95 32.01
CA ASP A 312 13.63 9.37 32.63
C ASP A 312 13.33 8.12 33.50
N THR A 313 12.06 7.75 33.70
CA THR A 313 11.63 6.68 34.63
C THR A 313 10.47 5.83 34.11
N GLU A 314 10.47 4.53 34.45
CA GLU A 314 9.41 3.54 34.15
C GLU A 314 8.10 3.72 34.94
N GLU A 315 7.88 4.86 35.62
CA GLU A 315 6.64 5.08 36.39
C GLU A 315 5.50 5.51 35.45
N SER A 316 4.29 5.00 35.72
CA SER A 316 3.08 5.41 34.99
C SER A 316 2.73 6.84 35.36
N GLU A 317 2.92 7.75 34.41
CA GLU A 317 2.77 9.17 34.62
C GLU A 317 1.37 9.64 34.25
N ASN A 318 0.85 10.59 35.03
CA ASN A 318 -0.42 11.21 34.72
C ASN A 318 -0.25 12.32 33.64
N VAL A 319 -1.36 12.71 33.01
CA VAL A 319 -1.41 13.72 31.94
C VAL A 319 -0.75 15.05 32.35
N THR A 320 -0.95 15.50 33.58
CA THR A 320 -0.38 16.77 34.07
C THR A 320 1.15 16.72 34.11
N ASP A 321 1.72 15.56 34.46
CA ASP A 321 3.17 15.37 34.43
C ASP A 321 3.70 15.32 32.99
N ARG A 322 2.90 14.93 31.98
CA ARG A 322 3.31 14.94 30.56
C ARG A 322 3.35 16.35 29.97
N GLN A 323 2.36 17.18 30.30
CA GLN A 323 2.20 18.53 29.75
C GLN A 323 3.40 19.45 30.00
N PHE A 324 4.06 19.33 31.16
CA PHE A 324 5.17 20.21 31.57
C PHE A 324 6.57 19.57 31.44
N ARG A 325 6.69 18.48 30.66
CA ARG A 325 7.96 17.78 30.46
C ARG A 325 8.94 18.50 29.55
N ARG A 326 10.20 18.09 29.69
CA ARG A 326 11.22 18.25 28.65
C ARG A 326 10.70 17.58 27.37
N GLY A 327 10.34 18.38 26.36
CA GLY A 327 9.69 17.92 25.14
C GLY A 327 8.36 18.61 24.84
N SER A 328 7.75 19.24 25.84
CA SER A 328 6.55 20.06 25.67
C SER A 328 6.74 21.10 24.57
N TRP A 329 5.62 21.46 23.93
CA TRP A 329 5.59 22.51 22.93
C TRP A 329 5.57 23.91 23.56
N GLU A 330 5.11 24.02 24.81
CA GLU A 330 5.06 25.28 25.56
C GLU A 330 6.47 25.85 25.76
N GLY A 331 6.67 27.11 25.36
CA GLY A 331 7.96 27.79 25.41
C GLY A 331 8.95 27.38 24.31
N SER A 332 8.59 26.45 23.42
CA SER A 332 9.41 26.08 22.27
C SER A 332 9.24 27.05 21.10
N SER A 333 10.20 27.07 20.17
CA SER A 333 10.09 27.83 18.92
C SER A 333 8.91 27.43 18.03
N TRP A 334 8.28 26.29 18.30
CA TRP A 334 7.17 25.71 17.53
C TRP A 334 5.80 25.82 18.21
N GLU A 335 5.72 26.45 19.39
CA GLU A 335 4.50 26.57 20.20
C GLU A 335 3.32 27.11 19.38
N VAL A 336 3.51 28.24 18.70
CA VAL A 336 2.46 28.89 17.89
C VAL A 336 1.96 27.98 16.76
N LEU A 337 2.88 27.30 16.07
CA LEU A 337 2.52 26.39 15.00
C LEU A 337 1.69 25.22 15.53
N MET A 338 2.11 24.66 16.68
CA MET A 338 1.44 23.53 17.31
C MET A 338 0.09 23.91 17.92
N ASP A 339 -0.09 25.14 18.41
CA ASP A 339 -1.39 25.65 18.84
C ASP A 339 -2.37 25.71 17.66
N GLU A 340 -1.93 26.19 16.50
CA GLU A 340 -2.74 26.19 15.29
C GLU A 340 -3.10 24.76 14.84
N VAL A 341 -2.15 23.82 14.95
CA VAL A 341 -2.38 22.39 14.65
C VAL A 341 -3.36 21.76 15.65
N LYS A 342 -3.17 21.95 16.97
CA LYS A 342 -4.06 21.45 18.03
C LYS A 342 -5.49 21.97 17.82
N GLN A 343 -5.64 23.25 17.50
CA GLN A 343 -6.92 23.86 17.15
C GLN A 343 -7.53 23.18 15.92
N ARG A 344 -6.74 22.96 14.87
CA ARG A 344 -7.22 22.35 13.63
C ARG A 344 -7.68 20.91 13.81
N ILE A 345 -6.92 20.11 14.56
CA ILE A 345 -7.27 18.72 14.91
C ILE A 345 -8.57 18.68 15.71
N SER A 346 -8.72 19.59 16.69
CA SER A 346 -9.95 19.73 17.48
C SER A 346 -11.17 20.02 16.60
N GLU A 347 -11.04 20.92 15.63
CA GLU A 347 -12.12 21.24 14.67
C GLU A 347 -12.51 20.03 13.81
N LEU A 348 -11.52 19.28 13.31
CA LEU A 348 -11.73 18.11 12.47
C LEU A 348 -12.43 16.96 13.23
N SER A 349 -12.24 16.87 14.55
CA SER A 349 -12.91 15.88 15.42
C SER A 349 -14.43 16.08 15.54
N VAL A 350 -14.91 17.31 15.34
CA VAL A 350 -16.33 17.70 15.45
C VAL A 350 -16.94 18.15 14.11
N GLU A 351 -16.17 18.12 13.03
CA GLU A 351 -16.56 18.67 11.73
C GLU A 351 -17.88 18.06 11.21
N SER A 352 -18.85 18.94 10.91
CA SER A 352 -20.20 18.55 10.46
C SER A 352 -20.43 18.74 8.95
N GLY A 353 -19.37 19.05 8.20
CA GLY A 353 -19.40 19.48 6.80
C GLY A 353 -20.25 18.60 5.88
N ARG A 354 -21.15 19.22 5.12
CA ARG A 354 -22.07 18.52 4.19
C ARG A 354 -21.38 17.94 2.95
N SER A 355 -20.14 18.33 2.68
CA SER A 355 -19.32 17.88 1.54
C SER A 355 -18.87 16.42 1.65
N LEU A 356 -18.79 15.86 2.86
CA LEU A 356 -18.42 14.47 3.10
C LEU A 356 -19.63 13.56 3.24
N SER A 357 -19.50 12.32 2.75
CA SER A 357 -20.49 11.27 3.00
C SER A 357 -20.64 10.99 4.50
N LYS A 358 -21.80 10.50 4.92
CA LYS A 358 -22.05 10.20 6.35
C LYS A 358 -21.05 9.20 6.92
N LYS A 359 -20.64 8.20 6.12
CA LYS A 359 -19.66 7.18 6.49
C LYS A 359 -18.28 7.81 6.70
N LYS A 360 -17.74 8.49 5.67
CA LYS A 360 -16.42 9.15 5.75
C LYS A 360 -16.34 10.17 6.87
N ARG A 361 -17.42 10.93 7.12
CA ARG A 361 -17.49 11.88 8.25
C ARG A 361 -17.52 11.19 9.61
N LYS A 362 -18.13 10.02 9.73
CA LYS A 362 -18.12 9.24 10.97
C LYS A 362 -16.71 8.70 11.24
N GLU A 363 -16.06 8.17 10.21
CA GLU A 363 -14.69 7.66 10.26
C GLU A 363 -13.70 8.78 10.61
N GLN A 364 -13.70 9.90 9.88
CA GLN A 364 -12.84 11.06 10.19
C GLN A 364 -13.00 11.50 11.64
N ARG A 365 -14.23 11.69 12.13
CA ARG A 365 -14.45 12.14 13.51
C ARG A 365 -14.02 11.10 14.54
N ALA A 366 -14.04 9.80 14.22
CA ALA A 366 -13.52 8.78 15.12
C ALA A 366 -12.02 8.92 15.23
N THR A 367 -11.31 8.82 14.10
CA THR A 367 -9.86 8.95 14.03
C THR A 367 -9.34 10.26 14.62
N PHE A 368 -9.98 11.40 14.34
CA PHE A 368 -9.56 12.68 14.89
C PHE A 368 -9.90 12.87 16.37
N ARG A 369 -10.80 12.09 16.97
CA ARG A 369 -10.95 12.09 18.42
C ARG A 369 -9.77 11.39 19.09
N ASP A 370 -9.27 10.33 18.48
CA ASP A 370 -8.08 9.62 18.96
C ASP A 370 -6.87 10.56 18.89
N TYR A 371 -6.71 11.30 17.78
CA TYR A 371 -5.66 12.33 17.67
C TYR A 371 -5.84 13.51 18.64
N VAL A 372 -7.06 13.87 19.04
CA VAL A 372 -7.28 14.90 20.08
C VAL A 372 -6.75 14.40 21.42
N SER A 373 -7.08 13.16 21.80
CA SER A 373 -6.58 12.56 23.04
C SER A 373 -5.05 12.57 23.06
N THR A 374 -4.38 12.20 21.97
CA THR A 374 -2.91 12.21 21.92
C THR A 374 -2.29 13.61 21.80
N ILE A 375 -2.70 14.43 20.85
CA ILE A 375 -1.99 15.68 20.51
C ILE A 375 -2.47 16.87 21.36
N VAL A 376 -3.74 16.88 21.75
CA VAL A 376 -4.34 18.01 22.48
C VAL A 376 -4.33 17.74 23.98
N ASP A 377 -4.77 16.56 24.38
CA ASP A 377 -4.90 16.17 25.78
C ASP A 377 -3.63 15.50 26.33
N ASP A 378 -2.60 15.32 25.50
CA ASP A 378 -1.30 14.71 25.84
C ASP A 378 -1.46 13.31 26.48
N GLU A 379 -2.50 12.54 26.09
CA GLU A 379 -2.75 11.17 26.54
C GLU A 379 -2.04 10.14 25.65
N ALA A 380 -1.39 9.14 26.26
CA ALA A 380 -0.72 8.09 25.48
C ALA A 380 -1.79 7.25 24.76
N PRO A 381 -1.57 6.87 23.49
CA PRO A 381 -2.53 6.04 22.77
C PRO A 381 -2.64 4.66 23.44
N GLU A 382 -3.86 4.31 23.89
CA GLU A 382 -4.17 2.98 24.43
C GLU A 382 -4.95 2.17 23.38
N GLU A 383 -4.30 1.19 22.75
CA GLU A 383 -4.99 0.20 21.93
C GLU A 383 -4.84 -1.20 22.54
N VAL A 384 -5.97 -1.79 22.94
CA VAL A 384 -6.04 -3.21 23.32
C VAL A 384 -6.48 -3.99 22.08
N VAL A 385 -5.51 -4.65 21.42
CA VAL A 385 -5.73 -5.45 20.21
C VAL A 385 -6.26 -6.84 20.53
#